data_AF-A0A966PR07-F1
#
_entry.id   AF-A0A966PR07-F1
#
_cell.length_a   1.000
_cell.length_b   1.000
_cell.length_c   1.000
_cell.angle_alpha   90.00
_cell.angle_beta   90.00
_cell.angle_gamma   90.00
#
_symmetry.space_group_name_H-M   'P 1'
#
loop_
_entity.id
_entity.type
_entity.pdbx_description
1 polymer ?
#
loop_
_entity_poly.entity_id
_entity_poly.type
_entity_poly.pdbx_seq_one_letter_code
_entity_poly.pdbx_strand_id
1 'polypeptide(L)'
;MDVFLGANCEFCVSDGLGYYAIPAAFRRPNAYVNYSPFHMFYSSRACDLGIAKTVSSLKTGKRLNLSQMGENGIAQFSHTAQYSDAGVSIDSNTPEEIRDLMIEMLDRIEGSWKSQSGDDELQKSFWRKYSEVIGEQRTICHGEIRAKYGAQFLRDNRDWIL
;
A
#
# COMPACT_ATOMS: atom_id res chain seq x y z
N MET A 1 -10.26 11.78 23.14
CA MET A 1 -10.85 12.53 22.01
C MET A 1 -10.66 11.77 20.70
N ASP A 2 -9.52 11.08 20.54
CA ASP A 2 -9.13 10.39 19.30
C ASP A 2 -10.02 9.19 18.97
N VAL A 3 -10.48 8.43 19.98
CA VAL A 3 -11.46 7.35 19.77
C VAL A 3 -12.75 7.87 19.14
N PHE A 4 -13.25 9.02 19.59
CA PHE A 4 -14.47 9.61 19.04
C PHE A 4 -14.27 10.03 17.59
N LEU A 5 -13.12 10.64 17.26
CA LEU A 5 -12.80 11.05 15.90
C LEU A 5 -12.67 9.84 14.96
N GLY A 6 -11.92 8.80 15.35
CA GLY A 6 -11.78 7.59 14.56
C GLY A 6 -13.08 6.79 14.40
N ALA A 7 -13.96 6.79 15.41
CA ALA A 7 -15.26 6.11 15.33
C ALA A 7 -16.26 6.80 14.40
N ASN A 8 -16.14 8.12 14.23
CA ASN A 8 -17.11 8.95 13.52
C ASN A 8 -16.58 9.56 12.21
N CYS A 9 -15.33 9.27 11.82
CA CYS A 9 -14.79 9.72 10.54
C CYS A 9 -15.45 9.00 9.37
N GLU A 10 -15.45 9.64 8.20
CA GLU A 10 -15.86 8.99 6.95
C GLU A 10 -14.87 7.89 6.56
N PHE A 11 -13.57 8.21 6.67
CA PHE A 11 -12.45 7.28 6.60
C PHE A 11 -11.24 7.89 7.32
N CYS A 12 -10.21 7.08 7.57
CA CYS A 12 -8.97 7.54 8.18
C CYS A 12 -7.81 7.47 7.19
N VAL A 13 -7.01 8.54 7.14
CA VAL A 13 -5.68 8.51 6.50
C VAL A 13 -4.68 7.97 7.52
N SER A 14 -3.92 6.95 7.16
CA SER A 14 -2.99 6.31 8.08
C SER A 14 -1.75 5.80 7.36
N ASP A 15 -0.66 5.64 8.09
CA ASP A 15 0.53 4.92 7.64
C ASP A 15 0.52 3.43 8.02
N GLY A 16 -0.52 2.98 8.73
CA GLY A 16 -0.63 1.61 9.23
C GLY A 16 0.01 1.39 10.60
N LEU A 17 0.53 2.40 11.29
CA LEU A 17 1.27 2.24 12.55
C LEU A 17 0.39 2.47 13.78
N GLY A 18 -0.77 1.82 13.82
CA GLY A 18 -1.60 1.66 15.02
C GLY A 18 -2.92 2.44 15.04
N TYR A 19 -2.93 3.72 14.66
CA TYR A 19 -4.17 4.52 14.78
C TYR A 19 -5.30 4.00 13.88
N TYR A 20 -4.98 3.39 12.73
CA TYR A 20 -5.94 2.73 11.82
C TYR A 20 -6.85 1.70 12.50
N ALA A 21 -6.40 1.13 13.63
CA ALA A 21 -7.15 0.12 14.37
C ALA A 21 -8.43 0.68 14.99
N ILE A 22 -8.44 1.96 15.40
CA ILE A 22 -9.63 2.62 15.94
C ILE A 22 -10.70 2.75 14.86
N PRO A 23 -10.48 3.42 13.70
CA PRO A 23 -11.43 3.44 12.59
C PRO A 23 -11.88 2.04 12.18
N ALA A 24 -10.94 1.09 12.07
CA ALA A 24 -11.26 -0.29 11.71
C ALA A 24 -12.23 -0.97 12.69
N ALA A 25 -12.04 -0.79 13.99
CA ALA A 25 -12.92 -1.34 15.03
C ALA A 25 -14.36 -0.82 14.93
N PHE A 26 -14.54 0.43 14.48
CA PHE A 26 -15.84 1.05 14.23
C PHE A 26 -16.32 0.91 12.78
N ARG A 27 -15.71 0.00 12.01
CA ARG A 27 -16.04 -0.30 10.60
C ARG A 27 -15.87 0.89 9.65
N ARG A 28 -15.03 1.86 9.99
CA ARG A 28 -14.64 2.95 9.10
C ARG A 28 -13.50 2.50 8.16
N PRO A 29 -13.52 2.85 6.87
CA PRO A 29 -12.44 2.58 5.93
C PRO A 29 -11.11 3.24 6.34
N ASN A 30 -10.00 2.65 5.93
CA ASN A 30 -8.67 3.24 6.02
C ASN A 30 -8.06 3.44 4.62
N ALA A 31 -7.50 4.63 4.39
CA ALA A 31 -6.66 4.93 3.25
C ALA A 31 -5.20 4.99 3.71
N TYR A 32 -4.43 3.96 3.35
CA TYR A 32 -3.05 3.80 3.78
C TYR A 32 -2.07 4.51 2.84
N VAL A 33 -1.32 5.46 3.35
CA VAL A 33 -0.25 6.17 2.63
C VAL A 33 1.07 5.94 3.31
N ASN A 34 2.18 6.05 2.59
CA ASN A 34 3.51 5.83 3.15
C ASN A 34 3.65 4.46 3.82
N TYR A 35 2.92 3.45 3.32
CA TYR A 35 2.83 2.18 4.02
C TYR A 35 4.20 1.50 4.09
N SER A 36 4.60 1.12 5.30
CA SER A 36 5.81 0.38 5.60
C SER A 36 5.63 -0.30 6.97
N PRO A 37 6.04 -1.57 7.12
CA PRO A 37 6.79 -2.38 6.16
C PRO A 37 5.93 -2.99 5.05
N PHE A 38 6.53 -3.14 3.86
CA PHE A 38 5.81 -3.54 2.65
C PHE A 38 5.06 -4.87 2.78
N HIS A 39 5.71 -5.89 3.35
CA HIS A 39 5.13 -7.23 3.52
C HIS A 39 3.99 -7.33 4.53
N MET A 40 3.71 -6.30 5.32
CA MET A 40 2.65 -6.35 6.33
C MET A 40 1.35 -5.66 5.89
N PHE A 41 1.21 -5.31 4.61
CA PHE A 41 0.09 -4.52 4.10
C PHE A 41 -1.28 -4.96 4.62
N TYR A 42 -2.08 -4.03 5.15
CA TYR A 42 -3.42 -4.37 5.67
C TYR A 42 -4.37 -4.73 4.53
N SER A 43 -4.45 -6.02 4.23
CA SER A 43 -5.11 -6.54 3.04
C SER A 43 -6.49 -7.16 3.30
N SER A 44 -6.93 -7.28 4.54
CA SER A 44 -8.07 -8.13 4.91
C SER A 44 -9.45 -7.50 4.70
N ARG A 45 -9.53 -6.19 4.41
CA ARG A 45 -10.79 -5.43 4.34
C ARG A 45 -11.01 -4.86 2.94
N ALA A 46 -12.16 -5.16 2.35
CA ALA A 46 -12.50 -4.70 0.99
C ALA A 46 -12.75 -3.19 0.88
N CYS A 47 -13.03 -2.53 2.01
CA CYS A 47 -13.19 -1.08 2.06
C CYS A 47 -11.86 -0.32 2.21
N ASP A 48 -10.75 -1.03 2.48
CA ASP A 48 -9.45 -0.39 2.68
C ASP A 48 -8.70 -0.28 1.34
N LEU A 49 -7.93 0.79 1.21
CA LEU A 49 -7.12 1.13 0.04
C LEU A 49 -5.73 1.57 0.51
N GLY A 50 -4.67 1.34 -0.25
CA GLY A 50 -3.38 1.92 0.11
C GLY A 50 -2.30 1.91 -0.94
N ILE A 51 -1.23 2.62 -0.62
CA ILE A 51 0.05 2.68 -1.35
C ILE A 51 1.21 2.62 -0.36
N ALA A 52 2.31 2.02 -0.80
CA ALA A 52 3.52 1.86 0.00
C ALA A 52 4.53 2.95 -0.32
N LYS A 53 5.51 3.10 0.58
CA LYS A 53 6.71 3.89 0.31
C LYS A 53 7.44 3.38 -0.93
N THR A 54 8.10 4.30 -1.63
CA THR A 54 8.90 3.99 -2.82
C THR A 54 10.30 3.58 -2.39
N VAL A 55 10.77 2.42 -2.88
CA VAL A 55 12.14 1.96 -2.63
C VAL A 55 12.99 2.23 -3.86
N SER A 56 14.14 2.90 -3.69
CA SER A 56 15.05 3.24 -4.79
C SER A 56 16.49 2.83 -4.49
N SER A 57 17.24 2.43 -5.50
CA SER A 57 18.67 2.13 -5.34
C SER A 57 19.46 3.42 -5.13
N LEU A 58 20.28 3.48 -4.06
CA LEU A 58 21.19 4.61 -3.86
C LEU A 58 22.30 4.67 -4.92
N LYS A 59 22.61 3.54 -5.56
CA LYS A 59 23.63 3.45 -6.62
C LYS A 59 23.17 4.05 -7.93
N THR A 60 21.92 3.79 -8.33
CA THR A 60 21.40 4.20 -9.64
C THR A 60 20.41 5.36 -9.58
N GLY A 61 19.89 5.68 -8.39
CA GLY A 61 18.80 6.63 -8.19
C GLY A 61 17.46 6.15 -8.76
N LYS A 62 17.37 4.90 -9.25
CA LYS A 62 16.16 4.36 -9.87
C LYS A 62 15.34 3.60 -8.85
N ARG A 63 14.01 3.74 -8.96
CA ARG A 63 13.03 2.93 -8.25
C ARG A 63 13.26 1.45 -8.55
N LEU A 64 13.15 0.61 -7.51
CA LEU A 64 13.15 -0.83 -7.66
C LEU A 64 11.75 -1.33 -8.02
N ASN A 65 11.67 -2.25 -8.98
CA ASN A 65 10.44 -2.99 -9.25
C ASN A 65 10.21 -4.11 -8.22
N LEU A 66 9.02 -4.70 -8.21
CA LEU A 66 8.66 -5.74 -7.25
C LEU A 66 9.59 -6.96 -7.35
N SER A 67 9.97 -7.38 -8.57
CA SER A 67 10.93 -8.48 -8.77
C SER A 67 12.26 -8.21 -8.08
N GLN A 68 12.85 -7.02 -8.27
CA GLN A 68 14.09 -6.61 -7.63
C GLN A 68 13.96 -6.52 -6.10
N MET A 69 12.81 -6.08 -5.60
CA MET A 69 12.53 -6.07 -4.17
C MET A 69 12.46 -7.49 -3.58
N GLY A 70 11.91 -8.45 -4.33
CA GLY A 70 11.85 -9.86 -3.94
C GLY A 70 13.22 -10.55 -3.96
N GLU A 71 13.97 -10.42 -5.05
CA GLU A 71 15.29 -11.05 -5.26
C GLU A 71 16.31 -10.69 -4.16
N ASN A 72 16.23 -9.46 -3.64
CA ASN A 72 17.13 -8.95 -2.61
C ASN A 72 16.54 -9.04 -1.18
N GLY A 73 15.38 -9.68 -1.01
CA GLY A 73 14.68 -9.78 0.29
C GLY A 73 14.14 -8.46 0.84
N ILE A 74 14.27 -7.36 0.09
CA ILE A 74 13.89 -6.00 0.50
C ILE A 74 12.38 -5.90 0.77
N ALA A 75 11.56 -6.66 0.04
CA ALA A 75 10.12 -6.71 0.25
C ALA A 75 9.73 -7.11 1.69
N GLN A 76 10.60 -7.83 2.41
CA GLN A 76 10.38 -8.37 3.75
C GLN A 76 11.03 -7.52 4.87
N PHE A 77 11.68 -6.40 4.53
CA PHE A 77 12.31 -5.54 5.52
C PHE A 77 11.29 -4.87 6.44
N SER A 78 11.67 -4.74 7.71
CA SER A 78 10.86 -4.14 8.78
C SER A 78 11.60 -3.04 9.55
N HIS A 79 12.91 -2.91 9.38
CA HIS A 79 13.74 -1.95 10.09
C HIS A 79 14.51 -1.05 9.11
N THR A 80 14.62 0.23 9.44
CA THR A 80 15.33 1.23 8.63
C THR A 80 16.77 0.83 8.30
N ALA A 81 17.46 0.17 9.24
CA ALA A 81 18.83 -0.32 9.05
C ALA A 81 18.95 -1.31 7.88
N GLN A 82 17.93 -2.15 7.65
CA GLN A 82 17.97 -3.13 6.55
C GLN A 82 17.98 -2.43 5.19
N TYR A 83 17.25 -1.32 5.05
CA TYR A 83 17.24 -0.52 3.81
C TYR A 83 18.60 0.16 3.59
N SER A 84 19.19 0.76 4.62
CA SER A 84 20.52 1.40 4.49
C SER A 84 21.61 0.37 4.18
N ASP A 85 21.59 -0.79 4.82
CA ASP A 85 22.58 -1.86 4.63
C ASP A 85 22.48 -2.48 3.23
N ALA A 86 21.27 -2.53 2.66
CA ALA A 86 21.03 -2.97 1.29
C ALA A 86 21.34 -1.89 0.23
N GLY A 87 21.76 -0.68 0.63
CA GLY A 87 22.08 0.42 -0.28
C GLY A 87 20.85 0.97 -1.02
N VAL A 88 19.70 1.02 -0.35
CA VAL A 88 18.44 1.55 -0.90
C VAL A 88 17.85 2.66 -0.01
N SER A 89 17.16 3.62 -0.62
CA SER A 89 16.29 4.57 0.08
C SER A 89 14.87 4.03 0.17
N ILE A 90 14.14 4.48 1.19
CA ILE A 90 12.70 4.24 1.34
C ILE A 90 11.99 5.58 1.56
N ASP A 91 11.41 6.09 0.48
CA ASP A 91 10.91 7.45 0.39
C ASP A 91 9.38 7.48 0.57
N SER A 92 8.90 8.52 1.26
CA SER A 92 7.47 8.77 1.40
C SER A 92 6.83 9.08 0.04
N ASN A 93 5.54 8.76 -0.09
CA ASN A 93 4.72 9.10 -1.22
C ASN A 93 4.67 10.61 -1.44
N THR A 94 4.56 11.01 -2.71
CA THR A 94 4.46 12.43 -3.05
C THR A 94 3.08 12.99 -2.64
N PRO A 95 2.94 14.31 -2.47
CA PRO A 95 1.64 14.92 -2.23
C PRO A 95 0.58 14.55 -3.28
N GLU A 96 0.98 14.40 -4.54
CA GLU A 96 0.12 14.01 -5.65
C GLU A 96 -0.37 12.56 -5.51
N GLU A 97 0.54 11.63 -5.18
CA GLU A 97 0.18 10.23 -4.93
C GLU A 97 -0.80 10.09 -3.76
N ILE A 98 -0.56 10.85 -2.67
CA ILE A 98 -1.46 10.90 -1.52
C ILE A 98 -2.81 11.46 -1.93
N ARG A 99 -2.83 12.60 -2.63
CA ARG A 99 -4.05 13.26 -3.11
C ARG A 99 -4.87 12.33 -4.00
N ASP A 100 -4.25 11.65 -4.95
CA ASP A 100 -4.92 10.73 -5.85
C ASP A 100 -5.55 9.54 -5.11
N LEU A 101 -4.86 9.01 -4.10
CA LEU A 101 -5.42 7.97 -3.22
C LEU A 101 -6.64 8.49 -2.43
N MET A 102 -6.60 9.73 -1.95
CA MET A 102 -7.71 10.32 -1.19
C MET A 102 -8.95 10.52 -2.07
N ILE A 103 -8.76 11.00 -3.31
CA ILE A 103 -9.85 11.13 -4.28
C ILE A 103 -10.47 9.77 -4.57
N GLU A 104 -9.64 8.74 -4.83
CA GLU A 104 -10.15 7.39 -5.04
C GLU A 104 -10.93 6.86 -3.83
N MET A 105 -10.44 7.09 -2.60
CA MET A 105 -11.15 6.66 -1.40
C MET A 105 -12.52 7.36 -1.27
N LEU A 106 -12.56 8.68 -1.45
CA LEU A 106 -13.80 9.45 -1.41
C LEU A 106 -14.81 8.97 -2.46
N ASP A 107 -14.37 8.82 -3.70
CA ASP A 107 -15.23 8.34 -4.80
C ASP A 107 -15.77 6.92 -4.52
N ARG A 108 -14.96 6.05 -3.90
CA ARG A 108 -15.38 4.69 -3.53
C ARG A 108 -16.43 4.69 -2.43
N ILE A 109 -16.28 5.57 -1.43
CA ILE A 109 -17.23 5.72 -0.32
C ILE A 109 -18.55 6.29 -0.83
N GLU A 110 -18.50 7.29 -1.71
CA GLU A 110 -19.69 7.91 -2.31
C GLU A 110 -20.37 7.01 -3.36
N GLY A 111 -19.74 5.90 -3.75
CA GLY A 111 -20.22 5.02 -4.81
C GLY A 111 -20.11 5.62 -6.22
N SER A 112 -19.36 6.71 -6.36
CA SER A 112 -19.13 7.41 -7.64
C SER A 112 -17.89 6.88 -8.38
N TRP A 113 -17.07 6.04 -7.73
CA TRP A 113 -15.85 5.47 -8.33
C TRP A 113 -16.12 4.75 -9.65
N LYS A 114 -15.40 5.18 -10.70
CA LYS A 114 -15.41 4.55 -12.02
C LYS A 114 -14.03 4.01 -12.34
N SER A 115 -13.88 2.69 -12.31
CA SER A 115 -12.66 2.04 -12.78
C SER A 115 -12.43 2.32 -14.26
N GLN A 116 -11.17 2.53 -14.63
CA GLN A 116 -10.75 2.63 -16.02
C GLN A 116 -10.50 1.24 -16.60
N SER A 117 -10.49 1.15 -17.94
CA SER A 117 -10.12 -0.09 -18.62
C SER A 117 -8.70 -0.51 -18.23
N GLY A 118 -8.54 -1.76 -17.78
CA GLY A 118 -7.26 -2.31 -17.33
C GLY A 118 -7.00 -2.23 -15.82
N ASP A 119 -7.82 -1.49 -15.05
CA ASP A 119 -7.60 -1.35 -13.60
C ASP A 119 -7.71 -2.70 -12.87
N ASP A 120 -8.67 -3.55 -13.27
CA ASP A 120 -8.87 -4.86 -12.65
C ASP A 120 -7.71 -5.82 -12.94
N GLU A 121 -7.15 -5.77 -14.15
CA GLU A 121 -5.95 -6.51 -14.53
C GLU A 121 -4.73 -6.04 -13.74
N LEU A 122 -4.57 -4.72 -13.56
CA LEU A 122 -3.49 -4.15 -12.75
C LEU A 122 -3.59 -4.57 -11.29
N GLN A 123 -4.78 -4.53 -10.68
CA GLN A 123 -5.00 -5.01 -9.31
C GLN A 123 -4.63 -6.49 -9.17
N LYS A 124 -5.10 -7.34 -10.09
CA LYS A 124 -4.78 -8.78 -10.08
C LYS A 124 -3.29 -9.02 -10.25
N SER A 125 -2.64 -8.30 -11.16
CA SER A 125 -1.21 -8.44 -11.40
C SER A 125 -0.39 -8.01 -10.19
N PHE A 126 -0.74 -6.87 -9.59
CA PHE A 126 -0.11 -6.37 -8.38
C PHE A 126 -0.24 -7.39 -7.23
N TRP A 127 -1.45 -7.84 -6.88
CA TRP A 127 -1.63 -8.73 -5.72
C TRP A 127 -1.00 -10.10 -5.91
N ARG A 128 -0.97 -10.60 -7.15
CA ARG A 128 -0.22 -11.81 -7.50
C ARG A 128 1.27 -11.61 -7.28
N LYS A 129 1.85 -10.52 -7.81
CA LYS A 129 3.28 -10.24 -7.66
C LYS A 129 3.66 -9.93 -6.22
N TYR A 130 2.83 -9.16 -5.51
CA TYR A 130 2.96 -8.90 -4.08
C TYR A 130 3.08 -10.21 -3.30
N SER A 131 2.16 -11.15 -3.52
CA SER A 131 2.16 -12.46 -2.85
C SER A 131 3.42 -13.29 -3.17
N GLU A 132 3.92 -13.20 -4.41
CA GLU A 132 5.17 -13.85 -4.84
C GLU A 132 6.38 -13.27 -4.09
N VAL A 133 6.53 -11.95 -4.04
CA VAL A 133 7.75 -11.29 -3.53
C VAL A 133 7.85 -11.28 -2.01
N ILE A 134 6.73 -11.29 -1.29
CA ILE A 134 6.74 -11.41 0.17
C ILE A 134 6.92 -12.87 0.64
N GLY A 135 6.72 -13.84 -0.27
CA GLY A 135 6.99 -15.25 -0.03
C GLY A 135 6.29 -15.80 1.21
N GLU A 136 7.06 -16.39 2.13
CA GLU A 136 6.55 -16.99 3.37
C GLU A 136 5.78 -16.00 4.26
N GLN A 137 6.09 -14.69 4.20
CA GLN A 137 5.33 -13.68 4.95
C GLN A 137 3.87 -13.62 4.52
N ARG A 138 3.53 -14.09 3.31
CA ARG A 138 2.13 -14.13 2.87
C ARG A 138 1.26 -14.95 3.80
N THR A 139 1.71 -16.12 4.25
CA THR A 139 0.92 -17.02 5.11
C THR A 139 0.87 -16.53 6.55
N ILE A 140 1.86 -15.74 6.96
CA ILE A 140 1.97 -15.17 8.31
C ILE A 140 1.11 -13.92 8.44
N CYS A 141 1.27 -12.97 7.52
CA CYS A 141 0.71 -11.63 7.63
C CYS A 141 -0.68 -11.49 7.01
N HIS A 142 -1.06 -12.40 6.10
CA HIS A 142 -2.25 -12.20 5.29
C HIS A 142 -3.16 -13.43 5.27
N GLY A 143 -4.48 -13.19 5.34
CA GLY A 143 -5.53 -14.13 4.93
C GLY A 143 -5.94 -13.87 3.48
N GLU A 144 -7.22 -14.03 3.15
CA GLU A 144 -7.74 -13.56 1.86
C GLU A 144 -7.44 -12.07 1.65
N ILE A 145 -6.85 -11.72 0.49
CA ILE A 145 -6.55 -10.33 0.14
C ILE A 145 -7.81 -9.73 -0.49
N ARG A 146 -8.39 -8.76 0.21
CA ARG A 146 -9.61 -8.05 -0.15
C ARG A 146 -9.40 -6.56 -0.39
N ALA A 147 -8.39 -5.96 0.24
CA ALA A 147 -8.06 -4.54 0.06
C ALA A 147 -7.62 -4.25 -1.38
N LYS A 148 -7.69 -2.98 -1.76
CA LYS A 148 -7.20 -2.50 -3.04
C LYS A 148 -5.89 -1.75 -2.90
N TYR A 149 -5.11 -1.74 -3.96
CA TYR A 149 -3.98 -0.82 -4.10
C TYR A 149 -4.43 0.43 -4.85
N GLY A 150 -3.80 1.59 -4.63
CA GLY A 150 -4.17 2.83 -5.32
C GLY A 150 -4.18 2.66 -6.85
N ALA A 151 -5.33 2.86 -7.50
CA ALA A 151 -5.51 2.61 -8.92
C ALA A 151 -4.69 3.58 -9.78
N GLN A 152 -4.70 4.87 -9.43
CA GLN A 152 -3.87 5.86 -10.13
C GLN A 152 -2.39 5.53 -9.99
N PHE A 153 -1.95 5.16 -8.78
CA PHE A 153 -0.57 4.73 -8.54
C PHE A 153 -0.17 3.53 -9.40
N LEU A 154 -1.02 2.51 -9.52
CA LEU A 154 -0.73 1.36 -10.41
C LEU A 154 -0.70 1.75 -11.88
N ARG A 155 -1.55 2.69 -12.33
CA ARG A 155 -1.57 3.18 -13.71
C ARG A 155 -0.29 3.92 -14.07
N ASP A 156 0.23 4.72 -13.15
CA ASP A 156 1.43 5.53 -13.36
C ASP A 156 2.72 4.71 -13.20
N ASN A 157 2.64 3.56 -12.52
CA ASN A 157 3.79 2.71 -12.19
C ASN A 157 3.60 1.26 -12.68
N ARG A 158 3.26 1.08 -13.95
CA ARG A 158 3.04 -0.28 -14.52
C ARG A 158 4.31 -1.12 -14.56
N ASP A 159 5.43 -0.47 -14.86
CA ASP A 159 6.77 -1.07 -14.89
C ASP A 159 7.24 -1.53 -13.52
N TRP A 160 6.71 -0.93 -12.45
CA TRP A 160 6.98 -1.34 -11.07
C TRP A 160 6.43 -2.73 -10.75
N ILE A 161 5.34 -3.17 -11.39
CA ILE A 161 4.71 -4.48 -11.13
C ILE A 161 5.50 -5.63 -11.78
N LEU A 162 6.30 -5.35 -12.82
CA LEU A 162 6.98 -6.36 -13.65
C LEU A 162 7.91 -7.29 -12.85
#